data_AF-E1RE76-F1
#
_entry.id   AF-E1RE76-F1
#
_cell.length_a   1.000
_cell.length_b   1.000
_cell.length_c   1.000
_cell.angle_alpha   90.00
_cell.angle_beta   90.00
_cell.angle_gamma   90.00
#
_symmetry.space_group_name_H-M   'P 1'
#
loop_
_entity.id
_entity.type
_entity.pdbx_description
1 polymer ?
#
loop_
_entity_poly.entity_id
_entity_poly.type
_entity_poly.pdbx_seq_one_letter_code
_entity_poly.pdbx_strand_id
1 'polypeptide(L)'
;MLLEKNEYHHVLDVLYSKSLVLESVGDFNQVLYFYFIDAIAHIDFSVCILAYNYHNVRNKMNMEYLRWRIDEEKKGDRAFFPEFINWLKENHPEKFSSLPSLWREIYDNSTPAGYRSFRISIDPGSNQPTTTNQFLVWIEEFFSKDFIKSIYKGASLDQLFNEFMATKR
;
A
#
# COMPACT_ATOMS: atom_id res chain seq x y z
N MET A 1 8.59 -17.54 28.92
CA MET A 1 7.19 -17.07 28.92
C MET A 1 6.91 -16.54 27.52
N LEU A 2 6.17 -17.29 26.69
CA LEU A 2 5.62 -16.70 25.47
C LEU A 2 4.58 -15.68 25.94
N LEU A 3 4.87 -14.39 25.75
CA LEU A 3 3.86 -13.35 25.85
C LEU A 3 2.70 -13.78 24.96
N GLU A 4 1.47 -13.81 25.48
CA GLU A 4 0.28 -14.08 24.67
C GLU A 4 0.33 -13.18 23.43
N LYS A 5 0.43 -13.80 22.26
CA LYS A 5 0.42 -13.07 20.99
C LYS A 5 -0.92 -12.35 20.91
N ASN A 6 -0.91 -11.02 20.88
CA ASN A 6 -2.13 -10.26 20.63
C ASN A 6 -2.66 -10.54 19.21
N GLU A 7 -3.92 -10.23 18.96
CA GLU A 7 -4.62 -10.53 17.69
C GLU A 7 -3.89 -10.00 16.43
N TYR A 8 -3.09 -8.93 16.55
CA TYR A 8 -2.31 -8.38 15.45
C TYR A 8 -1.17 -9.28 14.99
N HIS A 9 -0.69 -10.21 15.82
CA HIS A 9 0.28 -11.21 15.37
C HIS A 9 -0.29 -12.13 14.29
N HIS A 10 -1.58 -12.46 14.37
CA HIS A 10 -2.21 -13.27 13.33
C HIS A 10 -2.21 -12.54 11.97
N VAL A 11 -2.45 -11.23 11.98
CA VAL A 11 -2.37 -10.40 10.77
C VAL A 11 -0.96 -10.44 10.17
N LEU A 12 0.09 -10.39 11.00
CA LEU A 12 1.46 -10.56 10.53
C LEU A 12 1.68 -11.96 9.94
N ASP A 13 1.24 -13.01 10.63
CA ASP A 13 1.37 -14.39 10.12
C ASP A 13 0.70 -14.53 8.73
N VAL A 14 -0.47 -13.91 8.52
CA VAL A 14 -1.13 -13.84 7.21
C VAL A 14 -0.30 -13.05 6.20
N LEU A 15 0.18 -11.85 6.54
CA LEU A 15 0.99 -11.03 5.64
C LEU A 15 2.26 -11.77 5.17
N TYR A 16 3.01 -12.40 6.08
CA TYR A 16 4.24 -13.13 5.74
C TYR A 16 3.98 -14.50 5.08
N SER A 17 2.76 -15.01 5.12
CA SER A 17 2.38 -16.19 4.34
C SER A 17 2.19 -15.87 2.85
N LYS A 18 2.01 -14.58 2.50
CA LYS A 18 1.86 -14.16 1.10
C LYS A 18 3.19 -14.25 0.37
N SER A 19 3.12 -14.60 -0.90
CA SER A 19 4.28 -14.91 -1.71
C SER A 19 4.11 -14.39 -3.13
N LEU A 20 5.18 -13.81 -3.66
CA LEU A 20 5.34 -13.43 -5.07
C LEU A 20 6.35 -14.33 -5.78
N VAL A 21 6.64 -15.53 -5.25
CA VAL A 21 7.75 -16.41 -5.71
C VAL A 21 7.70 -16.77 -7.20
N LEU A 22 6.55 -16.66 -7.85
CA LEU A 22 6.41 -16.92 -9.29
C LEU A 22 6.57 -15.66 -10.16
N GLU A 23 6.73 -14.49 -9.55
CA GLU A 23 6.71 -13.21 -10.25
C GLU A 23 8.11 -12.61 -10.34
N SER A 24 8.54 -12.28 -11.56
CA SER A 24 9.78 -11.53 -11.77
C SER A 24 9.53 -10.05 -11.51
N VAL A 25 10.27 -9.46 -10.56
CA VAL A 25 10.17 -8.03 -10.22
C VAL A 25 10.37 -7.13 -11.45
N GLY A 26 11.13 -7.59 -12.45
CA GLY A 26 11.38 -6.86 -13.69
C GLY A 26 10.18 -6.73 -14.62
N ASP A 27 9.15 -7.55 -14.44
CA ASP A 27 7.98 -7.60 -15.33
C ASP A 27 6.90 -6.61 -14.89
N PHE A 28 6.98 -6.09 -13.67
CA PHE A 28 6.08 -5.05 -13.17
C PHE A 28 6.39 -3.67 -13.73
N ASN A 29 5.36 -2.83 -13.83
CA ASN A 29 5.58 -1.40 -13.93
C ASN A 29 6.28 -0.91 -12.64
N GLN A 30 7.41 -0.21 -12.80
CA GLN A 30 8.25 0.17 -11.66
C GLN A 30 7.58 1.16 -10.69
N VAL A 31 6.71 2.03 -11.20
CA VAL A 31 5.95 2.98 -10.36
C VAL A 31 4.85 2.23 -9.60
N LEU A 32 4.04 1.44 -10.29
CA LEU A 32 2.96 0.68 -9.66
C LEU A 32 3.49 -0.33 -8.62
N TYR A 33 4.61 -0.99 -8.95
CA TYR A 33 5.30 -1.89 -8.02
C TYR A 33 5.85 -1.15 -6.79
N PHE A 34 6.42 0.04 -6.97
CA PHE A 34 6.90 0.86 -5.85
C PHE A 34 5.76 1.14 -4.86
N TYR A 35 4.61 1.63 -5.34
CA TYR A 35 3.46 1.93 -4.47
C TYR A 35 2.80 0.68 -3.89
N PHE A 36 2.97 -0.49 -4.52
CA PHE A 36 2.51 -1.76 -3.99
C PHE A 36 3.35 -2.19 -2.78
N ILE A 37 4.68 -2.12 -2.92
CA ILE A 37 5.59 -2.38 -1.80
C ILE A 37 5.45 -1.33 -0.70
N ASP A 38 5.25 -0.06 -1.06
CA ASP A 38 5.03 1.02 -0.11
C ASP A 38 3.78 0.77 0.75
N ALA A 39 2.66 0.39 0.13
CA ALA A 39 1.45 0.04 0.87
C ALA A 39 1.65 -1.16 1.80
N ILE A 40 2.35 -2.21 1.34
CA ILE A 40 2.69 -3.37 2.19
C ILE A 40 3.57 -2.96 3.37
N ALA A 41 4.57 -2.10 3.16
CA ALA A 41 5.44 -1.62 4.22
C ALA A 41 4.66 -0.79 5.26
N HIS A 42 3.70 0.02 4.83
CA HIS A 42 2.81 0.76 5.71
C HIS A 42 1.86 -0.16 6.49
N ILE A 43 1.34 -1.23 5.87
CA ILE A 43 0.58 -2.28 6.56
C ILE A 43 1.46 -2.96 7.60
N ASP A 44 2.64 -3.46 7.22
CA ASP A 44 3.54 -4.17 8.12
C ASP A 44 3.93 -3.31 9.32
N PHE A 45 4.33 -2.06 9.08
CA PHE A 45 4.69 -1.14 10.15
C PHE A 45 3.53 -0.85 11.08
N SER A 46 2.34 -0.55 10.53
CA SER A 46 1.14 -0.25 11.33
C SER A 46 0.72 -1.43 12.20
N VAL A 47 0.81 -2.67 11.67
CA VAL A 47 0.50 -3.87 12.44
C VAL A 47 1.61 -4.16 13.46
N CYS A 48 2.89 -4.00 13.11
CA CYS A 48 4.01 -4.29 14.01
C CYS A 48 4.05 -3.40 15.25
N ILE A 49 3.69 -2.13 15.16
CA ILE A 49 3.60 -1.25 16.34
C ILE A 49 2.40 -1.58 17.24
N LEU A 50 1.39 -2.28 16.71
CA LEU A 50 0.24 -2.77 17.46
C LEU A 50 0.53 -4.15 18.05
N ALA A 51 1.32 -4.98 17.36
CA ALA A 51 1.71 -6.32 17.79
C ALA A 51 2.86 -6.32 18.81
N TYR A 52 3.85 -5.44 18.62
CA TYR A 52 5.08 -5.39 19.41
C TYR A 52 5.27 -4.04 20.10
N ASN A 53 6.19 -4.00 21.06
CA ASN A 53 6.67 -2.74 21.61
C ASN A 53 7.24 -1.84 20.48
N TYR A 54 6.96 -0.54 20.54
CA TYR A 54 7.45 0.46 19.58
C TYR A 54 8.98 0.43 19.37
N HIS A 55 9.76 0.09 20.40
CA HIS A 55 11.21 -0.03 20.34
C HIS A 55 11.74 -1.35 19.79
N ASN A 56 10.85 -2.27 19.37
CA ASN A 56 11.26 -3.52 18.74
C ASN A 56 12.13 -3.24 17.50
N VAL A 57 13.18 -4.05 17.31
CA VAL A 57 14.14 -3.90 16.19
C VAL A 57 13.46 -3.86 14.83
N ARG A 58 12.37 -4.61 14.64
CA ARG A 58 11.60 -4.61 13.40
C ARG A 58 10.92 -3.27 13.14
N ASN A 59 10.32 -2.68 14.17
CA ASN A 59 9.74 -1.32 14.08
C ASN A 59 10.82 -0.29 13.73
N LYS A 60 12.04 -0.44 14.27
CA LYS A 60 13.18 0.43 13.92
C LYS A 60 13.58 0.28 12.46
N MET A 61 13.75 -0.95 11.98
CA MET A 61 14.09 -1.21 10.57
C MET A 61 13.02 -0.68 9.61
N ASN A 62 11.75 -0.92 9.90
CA ASN A 62 10.64 -0.42 9.11
C ASN A 62 10.63 1.12 9.05
N MET A 63 10.90 1.80 10.17
CA MET A 63 11.01 3.27 10.16
C MET A 63 12.14 3.77 9.28
N GLU A 64 13.29 3.09 9.24
CA GLU A 64 14.39 3.49 8.35
C GLU A 64 14.00 3.33 6.87
N TYR A 65 13.33 2.22 6.51
CA TYR A 65 12.76 2.05 5.17
C TYR A 65 11.74 3.16 4.84
N LEU A 66 10.79 3.42 5.75
CA LEU A 66 9.71 4.41 5.54
C LEU A 66 10.22 5.85 5.56
N ARG A 67 11.40 6.10 6.12
CA ARG A 67 12.12 7.38 5.97
C ARG A 67 12.73 7.50 4.58
N TRP A 68 13.49 6.49 4.15
CA TRP A 68 14.12 6.46 2.83
C TRP A 68 13.09 6.62 1.70
N ARG A 69 11.91 5.96 1.82
CA ARG A 69 10.87 6.03 0.78
C ARG A 69 10.31 7.44 0.55
N ILE A 70 10.41 8.36 1.51
CA ILE A 70 9.94 9.77 1.36
C ILE A 70 10.67 10.46 0.21
N ASP A 71 11.95 10.16 0.02
CA ASP A 71 12.71 10.75 -1.06
C ASP A 71 12.53 9.98 -2.37
N GLU A 72 12.28 8.67 -2.28
CA GLU A 72 12.05 7.82 -3.45
C GLU A 72 10.72 8.05 -4.14
N GLU A 73 9.64 8.35 -3.40
CA GLU A 73 8.31 8.61 -3.97
C GLU A 73 8.30 9.84 -4.89
N LYS A 74 9.25 10.76 -4.70
CA LYS A 74 9.38 12.00 -5.48
C LYS A 74 10.19 11.84 -6.76
N LYS A 75 10.76 10.66 -7.03
CA LYS A 75 11.67 10.45 -8.17
C LYS A 75 10.91 10.09 -9.43
N GLY A 76 11.19 10.82 -10.51
CA GLY A 76 10.65 10.55 -11.84
C GLY A 76 9.13 10.45 -11.84
N ASP A 77 8.61 9.43 -12.53
CA ASP A 77 7.17 9.27 -12.72
C ASP A 77 6.41 8.88 -11.43
N ARG A 78 7.12 8.50 -10.35
CA ARG A 78 6.51 8.13 -9.07
C ARG A 78 5.76 9.29 -8.41
N ALA A 79 6.21 10.52 -8.64
CA ALA A 79 5.58 11.71 -8.07
C ALA A 79 4.15 11.92 -8.58
N PHE A 80 3.81 11.38 -9.75
CA PHE A 80 2.49 11.55 -10.36
C PHE A 80 1.48 10.47 -9.95
N PHE A 81 1.87 9.47 -9.15
CA PHE A 81 0.95 8.40 -8.77
C PHE A 81 -0.27 8.88 -7.97
N PRO A 82 -0.16 9.81 -6.99
CA PRO A 82 -1.36 10.35 -6.33
C PRO A 82 -2.31 11.03 -7.32
N GLU A 83 -1.78 11.79 -8.29
CA GLU A 83 -2.58 12.42 -9.34
C GLU A 83 -3.23 11.37 -10.25
N PHE A 84 -2.51 10.29 -10.59
CA PHE A 84 -3.02 9.18 -11.37
C PHE A 84 -4.23 8.51 -10.69
N ILE A 85 -4.19 8.29 -9.37
CA ILE A 85 -5.31 7.71 -8.63
C ILE A 85 -6.56 8.59 -8.73
N ASN A 86 -6.42 9.91 -8.61
CA ASN A 86 -7.53 10.84 -8.76
C ASN A 86 -8.01 10.92 -10.22
N TRP A 87 -7.10 10.87 -11.20
CA TRP A 87 -7.45 10.80 -12.61
C TRP A 87 -8.24 9.53 -12.95
N LEU A 88 -7.88 8.38 -12.37
CA LEU A 88 -8.65 7.14 -12.51
C LEU A 88 -10.06 7.29 -11.93
N LYS A 89 -10.20 7.94 -10.78
CA LYS A 89 -11.51 8.19 -10.16
C LYS A 89 -12.44 8.96 -11.10
N GLU A 90 -11.90 9.96 -11.80
CA GLU A 90 -12.67 10.83 -12.69
C GLU A 90 -12.94 10.19 -14.07
N ASN A 91 -11.93 9.55 -14.67
CA ASN A 91 -11.98 9.11 -16.07
C ASN A 91 -12.27 7.62 -16.23
N HIS A 92 -11.91 6.81 -15.23
CA HIS A 92 -12.07 5.34 -15.24
C HIS A 92 -12.62 4.83 -13.90
N PRO A 93 -13.82 5.28 -13.47
CA PRO A 93 -14.35 5.02 -12.12
C PRO A 93 -14.53 3.52 -11.81
N GLU A 94 -14.81 2.70 -12.83
CA GLU A 94 -14.85 1.24 -12.68
C GLU A 94 -13.48 0.67 -12.30
N LYS A 95 -12.41 1.12 -12.98
CA LYS A 95 -11.06 0.70 -12.65
C LYS A 95 -10.65 1.22 -11.26
N PHE A 96 -10.95 2.47 -10.95
CA PHE A 96 -10.71 3.03 -9.61
C PHE A 96 -11.37 2.17 -8.53
N SER A 97 -12.64 1.80 -8.71
CA SER A 97 -13.39 0.95 -7.76
C SER A 97 -12.84 -0.47 -7.63
N SER A 98 -12.03 -0.95 -8.58
CA SER A 98 -11.34 -2.25 -8.52
C SER A 98 -9.99 -2.21 -7.81
N LEU A 99 -9.44 -1.03 -7.52
CA LEU A 99 -8.16 -0.89 -6.81
C LEU A 99 -8.30 -1.32 -5.34
N PRO A 100 -7.22 -1.76 -4.69
CA PRO A 100 -7.19 -1.98 -3.25
C PRO A 100 -7.74 -0.76 -2.50
N SER A 101 -8.63 -1.01 -1.55
CA SER A 101 -9.35 0.04 -0.83
C SER A 101 -8.39 1.01 -0.15
N LEU A 102 -7.27 0.53 0.39
CA LEU A 102 -6.24 1.37 1.00
C LEU A 102 -5.64 2.39 0.02
N TRP A 103 -5.36 2.00 -1.24
CA TRP A 103 -4.88 2.96 -2.24
C TRP A 103 -5.93 4.02 -2.56
N ARG A 104 -7.20 3.61 -2.67
CA ARG A 104 -8.30 4.55 -2.92
C ARG A 104 -8.41 5.54 -1.77
N GLU A 105 -8.40 5.07 -0.54
CA GLU A 105 -8.54 5.93 0.64
C GLU A 105 -7.36 6.88 0.77
N ILE A 106 -6.12 6.37 0.80
CA ILE A 106 -4.92 7.19 1.06
C ILE A 106 -4.67 8.26 -0.01
N TYR A 107 -4.93 7.96 -1.28
CA TYR A 107 -4.59 8.84 -2.39
C TYR A 107 -5.77 9.61 -2.99
N ASP A 108 -7.01 9.35 -2.58
CA ASP A 108 -8.15 10.16 -2.97
C ASP A 108 -8.18 11.47 -2.18
N ASN A 109 -8.08 12.59 -2.88
CA ASN A 109 -8.09 13.94 -2.30
C ASN A 109 -9.39 14.29 -1.56
N SER A 110 -10.44 13.48 -1.74
CA SER A 110 -11.74 13.65 -1.12
C SER A 110 -11.82 13.00 0.27
N THR A 111 -10.81 12.21 0.66
CA THR A 111 -10.80 11.55 1.96
C THR A 111 -9.73 12.17 2.87
N PRO A 112 -9.94 12.13 4.19
CA PRO A 112 -8.96 12.61 5.15
C PRO A 112 -7.87 11.56 5.45
N ALA A 113 -7.93 10.37 4.82
CA ALA A 113 -7.03 9.27 5.11
C ALA A 113 -5.60 9.59 4.67
N GLY A 114 -4.62 9.02 5.36
CA GLY A 114 -3.22 9.20 5.00
C GLY A 114 -2.25 8.46 5.90
N TYR A 115 -0.97 8.54 5.56
CA TYR A 115 0.10 8.01 6.40
C TYR A 115 0.56 9.04 7.43
N ARG A 116 0.27 8.80 8.71
CA ARG A 116 0.63 9.70 9.82
C ARG A 116 1.71 9.08 10.68
N SER A 117 2.89 9.70 10.70
CA SER A 117 4.09 9.08 11.31
C SER A 117 4.30 7.64 10.80
N PHE A 118 4.10 7.47 9.48
CA PHE A 118 4.11 6.20 8.74
C PHE A 118 3.01 5.18 9.06
N ARG A 119 2.09 5.49 9.98
CA ARG A 119 0.96 4.62 10.30
C ARG A 119 -0.21 4.92 9.38
N ILE A 120 -0.97 3.90 9.02
CA ILE A 120 -2.23 4.08 8.32
C ILE A 120 -3.23 4.77 9.27
N SER A 121 -3.79 5.88 8.82
CA SER A 121 -4.82 6.64 9.52
C SER A 121 -5.98 6.89 8.57
N ILE A 122 -7.03 6.08 8.66
CA ILE A 122 -8.23 6.21 7.81
C ILE A 122 -9.11 7.38 8.24
N ASP A 123 -9.35 7.49 9.55
CA ASP A 123 -10.04 8.62 10.16
C ASP A 123 -9.11 9.35 11.12
N PRO A 124 -8.52 10.48 10.70
CA PRO A 124 -7.77 11.40 11.54
C PRO A 124 -8.38 11.82 12.88
N GLY A 125 -9.71 11.87 12.97
CA GLY A 125 -10.43 12.28 14.17
C GLY A 125 -10.59 11.13 15.17
N SER A 126 -10.36 9.91 14.72
CA SER A 126 -10.46 8.71 15.55
C SER A 126 -9.13 8.37 16.22
N ASN A 127 -9.20 8.04 17.50
CA ASN A 127 -8.08 7.47 18.25
C ASN A 127 -8.10 5.93 18.24
N GLN A 128 -9.05 5.32 17.53
CA GLN A 128 -9.16 3.87 17.47
C GLN A 128 -8.10 3.31 16.52
N PRO A 129 -7.39 2.24 16.91
CA PRO A 129 -6.52 1.55 15.99
C PRO A 129 -7.33 0.92 14.85
N THR A 130 -6.70 0.81 13.67
CA THR A 130 -7.25 0.01 12.58
C THR A 130 -7.49 -1.42 13.05
N THR A 131 -8.68 -1.95 12.76
CA THR A 131 -9.05 -3.30 13.20
C THR A 131 -8.23 -4.37 12.48
N THR A 132 -8.04 -5.51 13.14
CA THR A 132 -7.38 -6.68 12.53
C THR A 132 -8.06 -7.12 11.24
N ASN A 133 -9.40 -7.13 11.22
CA ASN A 133 -10.18 -7.45 10.02
C ASN A 133 -9.87 -6.52 8.85
N GLN A 134 -9.74 -5.21 9.10
CA GLN A 134 -9.44 -4.25 8.04
C GLN A 134 -8.05 -4.48 7.43
N PHE A 135 -7.05 -4.79 8.26
CA PHE A 135 -5.72 -5.16 7.75
C PHE A 135 -5.77 -6.43 6.91
N LEU A 136 -6.51 -7.45 7.34
CA LEU A 136 -6.67 -8.69 6.57
C LEU A 136 -7.31 -8.43 5.21
N VAL A 137 -8.34 -7.58 5.14
CA VAL A 137 -8.97 -7.17 3.88
C VAL A 137 -7.94 -6.53 2.95
N TRP A 138 -7.16 -5.55 3.43
CA TRP A 138 -6.13 -4.91 2.60
C TRP A 138 -5.08 -5.91 2.09
N ILE A 139 -4.63 -6.82 2.96
CA ILE A 139 -3.68 -7.86 2.56
C ILE A 139 -4.27 -8.73 1.45
N GLU A 140 -5.51 -9.19 1.57
CA GLU A 140 -6.14 -9.98 0.50
C GLU A 140 -6.33 -9.20 -0.80
N GLU A 141 -6.71 -7.93 -0.73
CA GLU A 141 -6.87 -7.06 -1.91
C GLU A 141 -5.55 -6.89 -2.67
N PHE A 142 -4.47 -6.54 -1.96
CA PHE A 142 -3.14 -6.34 -2.55
C PHE A 142 -2.53 -7.63 -3.12
N PHE A 143 -2.84 -8.79 -2.53
CA PHE A 143 -2.36 -10.08 -3.03
C PHE A 143 -3.40 -10.81 -3.90
N SER A 144 -4.49 -10.15 -4.27
CA SER A 144 -5.45 -10.70 -5.22
C SER A 144 -4.82 -10.86 -6.60
N LYS A 145 -5.12 -11.98 -7.27
CA LYS A 145 -4.55 -12.28 -8.58
C LYS A 145 -4.89 -11.21 -9.61
N ASP A 146 -6.10 -10.66 -9.55
CA ASP A 146 -6.56 -9.66 -10.51
C ASP A 146 -5.83 -8.34 -10.35
N PHE A 147 -5.58 -7.91 -9.10
CA PHE A 147 -4.79 -6.72 -8.84
C PHE A 147 -3.33 -6.90 -9.24
N ILE A 148 -2.67 -7.98 -8.78
CA ILE A 148 -1.26 -8.26 -9.11
C ILE A 148 -1.07 -8.34 -10.63
N LYS A 149 -1.93 -9.04 -11.36
CA LYS A 149 -1.88 -9.09 -12.83
C LYS A 149 -2.07 -7.73 -13.49
N SER A 150 -2.77 -6.79 -12.85
CA SER A 150 -3.03 -5.48 -13.44
C SER A 150 -1.82 -4.55 -13.43
N ILE A 151 -0.83 -4.78 -12.56
CA ILE A 151 0.35 -3.91 -12.39
C ILE A 151 1.57 -4.36 -13.22
N TYR A 152 1.45 -5.41 -14.04
CA TYR A 152 2.48 -5.81 -15.01
C TYR A 152 2.60 -4.81 -16.15
N LYS A 153 3.79 -4.73 -16.74
CA LYS A 153 4.00 -4.01 -18.00
C LYS A 153 3.06 -4.53 -19.08
N GLY A 154 2.37 -3.62 -19.76
CA GLY A 154 1.37 -3.92 -20.77
C GLY A 154 0.02 -4.41 -20.23
N ALA A 155 -0.16 -4.54 -18.91
CA ALA A 155 -1.44 -4.92 -18.31
C ALA A 155 -2.36 -3.72 -18.08
N SER A 156 -3.58 -3.98 -17.61
CA SER A 156 -4.65 -2.96 -17.57
C SER A 156 -4.30 -1.69 -16.78
N LEU A 157 -3.64 -1.80 -15.60
CA LEU A 157 -3.31 -0.60 -14.82
C LEU A 157 -2.07 0.11 -15.37
N ASP A 158 -1.10 -0.63 -15.92
CA ASP A 158 0.06 -0.05 -16.60
C ASP A 158 -0.34 0.75 -17.85
N GLN A 159 -1.24 0.23 -18.67
CA GLN A 159 -1.74 0.93 -19.86
C GLN A 159 -2.41 2.25 -19.48
N LEU A 160 -3.26 2.25 -18.45
CA LEU A 160 -3.90 3.46 -17.95
C LEU A 160 -2.90 4.45 -17.33
N PHE A 161 -1.88 3.95 -16.64
CA PHE A 161 -0.81 4.81 -16.13
C PHE A 161 -0.04 5.47 -17.28
N ASN A 162 0.28 4.71 -18.34
CA ASN A 162 0.95 5.25 -19.52
C ASN A 162 0.08 6.26 -20.28
N GLU A 163 -1.24 6.02 -20.38
CA GLU A 163 -2.20 6.97 -20.93
C GLU A 163 -2.23 8.27 -20.13
N PHE A 164 -2.34 8.18 -18.81
CA PHE A 164 -2.27 9.33 -17.92
C PHE A 164 -0.94 10.10 -18.08
N MET A 165 0.20 9.40 -18.10
CA MET A 165 1.51 10.03 -18.27
C MET A 165 1.66 10.72 -19.64
N ALA A 166 0.97 10.25 -20.68
CA ALA A 166 0.94 10.94 -21.97
C ALA A 166 0.24 12.31 -21.90
N THR A 167 -0.65 12.54 -20.93
CA THR A 167 -1.27 13.87 -20.69
C THR A 167 -0.37 14.84 -19.91
N LYS A 168 0.73 14.33 -19.34
CA LYS A 168 1.70 15.11 -18.53
C LYS A 168 2.96 15.48 -19.32
N ARG A 169 3.11 14.96 -20.54
CA ARG A 169 4.19 15.24 -21.48
C ARG A 169 3.76 16.28 -22.51
#